data_AF-A0A524DUZ6-F1
#
_entry.id   AF-A0A524DUZ6-F1
#
_cell.length_a   1.000
_cell.length_b   1.000
_cell.length_c   1.000
_cell.angle_alpha   90.00
_cell.angle_beta   90.00
_cell.angle_gamma   90.00
#
_symmetry.space_group_name_H-M   'P 1'
#
loop_
_entity.id
_entity.type
_entity.pdbx_description
1 polymer ?
#
loop_
_entity_poly.entity_id
_entity_poly.type
_entity_poly.pdbx_seq_one_letter_code
_entity_poly.pdbx_strand_id
1 'polypeptide(L)' 'MDRQIKKLSKLCEHWANHNESHKESFLKWKDIAQEKELSSVVENLNKAIEMMDKCNDYLLQANKDLEQLE' A
#
# COMPACT_ATOMS: atom_id res chain seq x y z
N MET A 1 15.92 2.11 22.50
CA MET A 1 14.61 2.23 21.83
C MET A 1 13.57 1.33 22.48
N ASP A 2 12.39 1.89 22.77
CA ASP A 2 11.24 1.26 23.40
C ASP A 2 10.69 0.05 22.59
N ARG A 3 10.16 -0.98 23.29
CA ARG A 3 9.70 -2.23 22.66
C ARG A 3 8.50 -2.01 21.72
N GLN A 4 7.61 -1.08 22.07
CA GLN A 4 6.46 -0.74 21.24
C GLN A 4 6.91 0.00 19.99
N ILE A 5 7.86 0.93 20.11
CA ILE A 5 8.45 1.64 18.96
C ILE A 5 9.12 0.66 17.99
N LYS A 6 9.93 -0.29 18.48
CA LYS A 6 10.53 -1.34 17.63
C LYS A 6 9.49 -2.21 16.93
N LYS A 7 8.37 -2.52 17.60
CA LYS A 7 7.27 -3.27 16.99
C LYS A 7 6.57 -2.45 15.92
N LEU A 8 6.34 -1.16 16.16
CA LEU A 8 5.71 -0.26 15.20
C LEU A 8 6.54 -0.13 13.91
N SER A 9 7.86 0.07 14.02
CA SER A 9 8.74 0.14 12.85
C SER A 9 8.61 -1.11 11.95
N LYS A 10 8.61 -2.31 12.54
CA LYS A 10 8.40 -3.57 11.78
C LYS A 10 7.00 -3.70 11.18
N LEU A 11 5.98 -3.17 11.86
CA LEU A 11 4.61 -3.21 11.36
C LEU A 11 4.43 -2.29 10.15
N CYS A 12 5.05 -1.11 10.16
CA CYS A 12 5.02 -0.18 9.02
C CYS A 12 5.57 -0.83 7.74
N GLU A 13 6.74 -1.46 7.83
CA GLU A 13 7.32 -2.23 6.72
C GLU A 13 6.42 -3.39 6.29
N HIS A 14 5.90 -4.17 7.25
CA HIS A 14 5.02 -5.30 6.96
C HIS A 14 3.74 -4.89 6.23
N TRP A 15 3.09 -3.81 6.65
CA TRP A 15 1.88 -3.31 6.01
C TRP A 15 2.15 -2.80 4.60
N ALA A 16 3.25 -2.07 4.38
CA ALA A 16 3.64 -1.62 3.03
C ALA A 16 3.85 -2.82 2.09
N ASN A 17 4.55 -3.85 2.56
CA ASN A 17 4.76 -5.08 1.79
C ASN A 17 3.44 -5.84 1.52
N HIS A 18 2.52 -5.88 2.49
CA HIS A 18 1.23 -6.55 2.31
C HIS A 18 0.33 -5.82 1.29
N ASN A 19 0.37 -4.50 1.29
CA ASN A 19 -0.36 -3.66 0.37
C ASN A 19 0.04 -3.89 -1.09
N GLU A 20 1.30 -4.26 -1.38
CA GLU A 20 1.72 -4.66 -2.73
C GLU A 20 0.92 -5.87 -3.24
N SER A 21 0.69 -6.88 -2.40
CA SER A 21 -0.15 -8.03 -2.78
C SER A 21 -1.62 -7.64 -3.03
N HIS A 22 -2.15 -6.65 -2.30
CA HIS A 22 -3.48 -6.09 -2.60
C HIS A 22 -3.49 -5.34 -3.94
N LYS A 23 -2.46 -4.56 -4.22
CA LYS A 23 -2.31 -3.82 -5.47
C LYS A 23 -2.28 -4.75 -6.70
N GLU A 24 -1.54 -5.85 -6.63
CA GLU A 24 -1.54 -6.88 -7.68
C GLU A 24 -2.94 -7.45 -7.95
N SER A 25 -3.71 -7.72 -6.89
CA SER A 25 -5.10 -8.18 -7.02
C SER A 25 -5.99 -7.11 -7.66
N PHE A 26 -5.83 -5.84 -7.27
CA PHE A 26 -6.59 -4.74 -7.85
C PHE A 26 -6.28 -4.52 -9.32
N LEU A 27 -5.00 -4.61 -9.71
CA LEU A 27 -4.56 -4.52 -11.11
C LEU A 27 -5.22 -5.62 -11.96
N LYS A 28 -5.20 -6.87 -11.49
CA LYS A 28 -5.88 -7.98 -12.16
C LYS A 28 -7.37 -7.69 -12.40
N TRP A 29 -8.07 -7.20 -11.39
CA TRP A 29 -9.51 -6.93 -11.51
C TRP A 29 -9.82 -5.67 -12.33
N LYS A 30 -8.92 -4.68 -12.32
CA LYS A 30 -9.00 -3.52 -13.19
C LYS A 30 -8.88 -3.96 -14.66
N ASP A 31 -7.97 -4.85 -14.99
CA ASP A 31 -7.80 -5.35 -16.36
C ASP A 31 -9.06 -6.10 -16.82
N ILE A 32 -9.65 -6.95 -15.96
CA ILE A 32 -10.94 -7.60 -16.23
C ILE A 32 -12.08 -6.58 -16.40
N ALA A 33 -12.11 -5.52 -15.58
CA ALA A 33 -13.11 -4.46 -15.71
C ALA A 33 -12.95 -3.67 -17.02
N GLN A 34 -11.71 -3.49 -17.48
CA GLN A 34 -11.38 -2.85 -18.75
C GLN A 34 -11.83 -3.70 -19.94
N GLU A 35 -11.59 -5.02 -19.92
CA GLU A 35 -12.10 -5.96 -20.93
C GLU A 35 -13.64 -5.97 -21.02
N LYS A 36 -14.32 -5.64 -19.92
CA LYS A 36 -15.78 -5.56 -19.82
C LYS A 36 -16.35 -4.17 -20.08
N GLU A 37 -15.52 -3.21 -20.50
CA GLU A 37 -15.91 -1.83 -20.80
C GLU A 37 -16.56 -1.11 -19.60
N LEU A 38 -16.20 -1.50 -18.36
CA LEU A 38 -16.74 -0.91 -17.12
C LEU A 38 -15.93 0.32 -16.71
N SER A 39 -15.98 1.40 -17.49
CA SER A 39 -15.09 2.56 -17.35
C SER A 39 -15.06 3.18 -15.95
N SER A 40 -16.21 3.33 -15.28
CA SER A 40 -16.27 3.90 -13.92
C SER A 40 -15.64 3.00 -12.86
N VAL A 41 -15.69 1.68 -13.05
CA VAL A 41 -15.05 0.70 -12.17
C VAL A 41 -13.53 0.76 -12.35
N VAL A 42 -13.07 0.83 -13.60
CA VAL A 42 -11.65 1.00 -13.94
C VAL A 42 -11.08 2.28 -13.32
N GLU A 43 -11.82 3.39 -13.41
CA GLU A 43 -11.41 4.66 -12.81
C GLU A 43 -11.26 4.55 -11.28
N ASN A 44 -12.23 3.95 -10.61
CA ASN A 44 -12.18 3.78 -9.15
C ASN A 44 -11.07 2.82 -8.71
N LEU A 45 -10.80 1.75 -9.46
CA LEU A 45 -9.70 0.83 -9.16
C LEU A 45 -8.33 1.49 -9.37
N ASN A 46 -8.16 2.32 -10.41
CA ASN A 46 -6.95 3.11 -10.58
C ASN A 46 -6.70 4.05 -9.38
N LYS A 47 -7.75 4.75 -8.91
CA LYS A 47 -7.65 5.60 -7.72
C LYS A 47 -7.28 4.80 -6.47
N ALA A 48 -7.88 3.61 -6.30
CA ALA A 48 -7.56 2.73 -5.17
C ALA A 48 -6.08 2.28 -5.20
N ILE A 49 -5.57 1.92 -6.37
CA ILE A 49 -4.15 1.58 -6.59
C ILE A 49 -3.25 2.76 -6.24
N GLU A 50 -3.56 3.97 -6.74
CA GLU A 50 -2.78 5.17 -6.45
C GLU A 50 -2.76 5.50 -4.95
N MET A 51 -3.91 5.36 -4.27
CA MET A 51 -3.96 5.58 -2.82
C MET A 51 -3.20 4.50 -2.04
N MET A 52 -3.13 3.28 -2.57
CA MET A 52 -2.32 2.21 -1.99
C MET A 52 -0.83 2.53 -2.09
N ASP A 53 -0.36 3.02 -3.24
CA ASP A 53 1.03 3.46 -3.42
C ASP A 53 1.38 4.57 -2.43
N LYS A 54 0.50 5.59 -2.29
CA LYS A 54 0.70 6.67 -1.30
C LYS A 54 0.71 6.16 0.13
N CYS A 55 -0.15 5.19 0.46
CA CYS A 55 -0.16 4.54 1.76
C CYS A 55 1.20 3.88 2.05
N ASN A 56 1.75 3.18 1.06
CA ASN A 56 3.07 2.54 1.16
C ASN A 56 4.19 3.55 1.37
N ASP A 57 4.18 4.66 0.62
CA ASP A 57 5.17 5.74 0.79
C ASP A 57 5.17 6.28 2.23
N TYR A 58 4.00 6.58 2.80
CA TYR A 58 3.91 7.07 4.17
C TYR A 58 4.31 6.02 5.21
N LEU A 59 3.97 4.75 4.99
CA LEU A 59 4.36 3.66 5.88
C LEU A 59 5.89 3.46 5.88
N LEU A 60 6.52 3.47 4.72
CA LEU A 60 7.98 3.35 4.59
C LEU A 60 8.70 4.57 5.16
N GLN A 61 8.16 5.77 4.96
CA GLN A 61 8.71 6.98 5.59
C GLN A 61 8.61 6.91 7.12
N ALA A 62 7.47 6.46 7.67
CA ALA A 62 7.32 6.27 9.10
C ALA A 62 8.29 5.20 9.65
N ASN A 63 8.49 4.09 8.93
CA ASN A 63 9.49 3.09 9.30
C ASN A 63 10.90 3.73 9.35
N LYS A 64 11.29 4.48 8.32
CA LYS A 64 12.59 5.19 8.25
C LYS A 64 12.78 6.19 9.39
N ASP A 65 11.75 6.98 9.71
CA ASP A 65 11.81 7.94 10.81
C ASP A 65 12.00 7.23 12.16
N LEU A 66 11.35 6.07 12.36
CA LEU A 66 11.48 5.26 13.57
C LEU A 66 12.85 4.58 13.68
N GLU A 67 13.46 4.16 12.57
CA GLU A 67 14.81 3.59 12.55
C GLU A 67 15.92 4.62 12.81
N GLN A 68 15.66 5.91 12.55
CA GLN A 68 16.60 6.99 12.88
C GLN A 68 16.56 7.40 14.36
N LEU A 69 15.61 6.89 15.15
CA LEU A 69 15.54 7.07 16.60
C LEU A 69 16.44 6.08 17.37
N GLU A 70 17.30 5.34 16.67
CA GLU A 70 18.26 4.37 17.24
C GLU A 70 19.28 4.99 18.21
#